data_AF-A0A928HGP1-F1
#
_entry.id   AF-A0A928HGP1-F1
#
_cell.length_a   1.000
_cell.length_b   1.000
_cell.length_c   1.000
_cell.angle_alpha   90.00
_cell.angle_beta   90.00
_cell.angle_gamma   90.00
#
_symmetry.space_group_name_H-M   'P 1'
#
loop_
_entity.id
_entity.type
_entity.pdbx_description
1 polymer ?
#
loop_
_entity_poly.entity_id
_entity_poly.type
_entity_poly.pdbx_seq_one_letter_code
_entity_poly.pdbx_strand_id
1 'polypeptide(L)'
;MQFSLSLMLYGGIRPTEVSRLRKDDFDWDGMQVIIRPSVSKTGGGRTVPLRGIHGIRKKDRIIPQGWNRKWKALRRAAGYRGNKWVPDVCRHTFASYHAAFFRNLPELQLEMGHRDASLLMTRYMAPALKKDAAAFWQAAGVRME
;
A
#
# COMPACT_ATOMS: atom_id res chain seq x y z
N MET A 1 -2.12 5.29 13.07
CA MET A 1 -1.55 4.16 12.29
C MET A 1 -2.48 3.70 11.18
N GLN A 2 -3.80 3.74 11.36
CA GLN A 2 -4.79 3.32 10.34
C GLN A 2 -4.54 3.95 8.96
N PHE A 3 -4.27 5.27 8.90
CA PHE A 3 -3.97 5.94 7.64
C PHE A 3 -2.75 5.34 6.95
N SER A 4 -1.63 5.25 7.66
CA SER A 4 -0.40 4.65 7.13
C SER A 4 -0.56 3.18 6.71
N LEU A 5 -1.36 2.40 7.46
CA LEU A 5 -1.71 1.04 7.06
C LEU A 5 -2.48 1.02 5.74
N SER A 6 -3.42 1.94 5.56
CA SER A 6 -4.22 2.05 4.33
C SER A 6 -3.33 2.35 3.12
N LEU A 7 -2.36 3.26 3.26
CA LEU A 7 -1.37 3.54 2.22
C LEU A 7 -0.55 2.31 1.81
N MET A 8 -0.21 1.44 2.79
CA MET A 8 0.57 0.23 2.52
C MET A 8 -0.27 -0.91 1.95
N LEU A 9 -1.48 -1.13 2.47
CA LEU A 9 -2.37 -2.23 2.06
C LEU A 9 -3.10 -1.92 0.75
N TYR A 10 -3.60 -0.70 0.58
CA TYR A 10 -4.46 -0.35 -0.55
C TYR A 10 -3.78 0.53 -1.62
N GLY A 11 -2.56 0.99 -1.35
CA GLY A 11 -1.70 1.67 -2.33
C GLY A 11 -0.36 0.98 -2.59
N GLY A 12 -0.09 -0.15 -1.93
CA GLY A 12 1.17 -0.89 -2.12
C GLY A 12 2.44 -0.09 -1.78
N ILE A 13 2.33 0.99 -1.01
CA ILE A 13 3.47 1.86 -0.67
C ILE A 13 4.34 1.16 0.37
N ARG A 14 5.66 1.21 0.20
CA ARG A 14 6.58 0.51 1.12
C ARG A 14 6.58 1.19 2.50
N PRO A 15 6.75 0.46 3.62
CA PRO A 15 6.87 1.06 4.95
C PRO A 15 7.96 2.14 5.04
N THR A 16 9.06 1.98 4.31
CA THR A 16 10.15 2.97 4.23
C THR A 16 9.75 4.22 3.46
N GLU A 17 8.94 4.09 2.41
CA GLU A 17 8.41 5.24 1.65
C GLU A 17 7.40 5.99 2.52
N VAL A 18 6.48 5.28 3.18
CA VAL A 18 5.50 5.87 4.11
C VAL A 18 6.18 6.70 5.20
N SER A 19 7.29 6.24 5.76
CA SER A 19 8.02 6.97 6.81
C SER A 19 8.63 8.30 6.37
N ARG A 20 8.72 8.53 5.05
CA ARG A 20 9.35 9.71 4.43
C ARG A 20 8.32 10.67 3.79
N LEU A 21 7.05 10.27 3.71
CA LEU A 21 5.97 11.10 3.16
C LEU A 21 5.74 12.34 4.02
N ARG A 22 5.44 13.45 3.35
CA ARG A 22 5.15 14.78 3.90
C ARG A 22 3.71 15.16 3.56
N LYS A 23 3.20 16.22 4.20
CA LYS A 23 1.84 16.71 3.94
C LYS A 23 1.62 17.08 2.48
N ASP A 24 2.62 17.67 1.84
CA ASP A 24 2.53 18.15 0.45
C ASP A 24 2.67 17.01 -0.58
N ASP A 25 2.86 15.76 -0.14
CA ASP A 25 2.79 14.60 -1.02
C ASP A 25 1.35 14.14 -1.29
N PHE A 26 0.37 14.71 -0.58
CA PHE A 26 -1.03 14.31 -0.68
C PHE A 26 -1.83 15.35 -1.46
N ASP A 27 -2.35 14.94 -2.61
CA ASP A 27 -3.33 15.68 -3.38
C ASP A 27 -4.71 15.16 -2.97
N TRP A 28 -5.39 15.94 -2.13
CA TRP A 28 -6.68 15.58 -1.56
C TRP A 28 -7.83 15.78 -2.54
N ASP A 29 -7.67 16.63 -3.55
CA ASP A 29 -8.69 16.90 -4.55
C ASP A 29 -8.68 15.79 -5.62
N GLY A 30 -7.49 15.42 -6.09
CA GLY A 30 -7.29 14.27 -6.96
C GLY A 30 -7.33 12.91 -6.25
N MET A 31 -7.49 12.90 -4.92
CA MET A 31 -7.53 11.69 -4.08
C MET A 31 -6.33 10.77 -4.33
N GLN A 32 -5.12 11.33 -4.32
CA GLN A 32 -3.90 10.63 -4.69
C GLN A 32 -2.71 11.03 -3.80
N VAL A 33 -1.70 10.16 -3.74
CA VAL A 33 -0.42 10.41 -3.06
C VAL A 33 0.73 10.29 -4.05
N ILE A 34 1.63 11.26 -4.01
CA ILE A 34 2.80 11.36 -4.87
C ILE A 34 4.00 10.78 -4.14
N ILE A 35 4.53 9.67 -4.64
CA ILE A 35 5.81 9.12 -4.18
C ILE A 35 6.90 9.78 -5.01
N ARG A 36 7.52 10.83 -4.48
CA ARG A 36 8.65 11.50 -5.15
C ARG A 36 9.84 10.55 -5.35
N PRO A 37 10.68 10.76 -6.38
CA PRO A 37 11.95 10.04 -6.56
C PRO A 37 12.82 9.97 -5.29
N SER A 38 12.94 11.08 -4.57
CA SER A 38 13.72 11.19 -3.32
C SER A 38 13.14 10.40 -2.14
N VAL A 39 11.86 10.06 -2.19
CA VAL A 39 11.16 9.24 -1.18
C VAL A 39 11.21 7.76 -1.56
N SER A 40 11.13 7.47 -2.85
CA SER A 40 11.12 6.13 -3.43
C SER A 40 12.32 5.30 -3.02
N LYS A 41 12.10 4.01 -2.73
CA LYS A 41 13.19 3.07 -2.41
C LYS A 41 14.13 2.86 -3.60
N THR A 42 13.61 2.97 -4.82
CA THR A 42 14.31 2.63 -6.07
C THR A 42 14.53 3.84 -6.99
N GLY A 43 14.29 5.06 -6.49
CA GLY A 43 14.49 6.31 -7.23
C GLY A 43 13.42 6.67 -8.27
N GLY A 44 12.51 5.75 -8.62
CA GLY A 44 11.39 6.05 -9.53
C GLY A 44 10.23 6.75 -8.81
N GLY A 45 9.81 7.91 -9.31
CA GLY A 45 8.63 8.61 -8.85
C GLY A 45 7.34 8.01 -9.41
N ARG A 46 6.23 8.07 -8.65
CA ARG A 46 4.92 7.59 -9.09
C ARG A 46 3.79 8.24 -8.30
N THR A 47 2.59 8.21 -8.85
CA THR A 47 1.36 8.59 -8.17
C THR A 47 0.56 7.34 -7.84
N VAL A 48 -0.07 7.30 -6.67
CA VAL A 48 -0.88 6.18 -6.20
C VAL A 48 -2.23 6.71 -5.70
N PRO A 49 -3.37 6.13 -6.11
CA PRO A 49 -4.68 6.54 -5.60
C PRO A 49 -4.84 6.29 -4.09
N LEU A 50 -5.50 7.21 -3.39
CA LEU A 50 -5.82 7.09 -1.97
C LEU A 50 -7.07 6.22 -1.78
N ARG A 51 -6.84 4.93 -1.54
CA ARG A 51 -7.89 3.93 -1.26
C ARG A 51 -7.93 3.58 0.23
N GLY A 52 -9.10 3.18 0.73
CA GLY A 52 -9.27 2.70 2.12
C GLY A 52 -9.24 3.78 3.21
N ILE A 53 -9.45 5.05 2.86
CA ILE A 53 -9.38 6.17 3.82
C ILE A 53 -10.74 6.70 4.27
N HIS A 54 -11.85 6.16 3.74
CA HIS A 54 -13.21 6.65 3.94
C HIS A 54 -13.67 6.63 5.42
N GLY A 55 -13.17 5.68 6.23
CA GLY A 55 -13.44 5.63 7.68
C GLY A 55 -12.48 6.41 8.56
N ILE A 56 -11.49 7.10 7.97
CA ILE A 56 -10.41 7.78 8.71
C ILE A 56 -10.68 9.28 8.72
N ARG A 57 -10.93 9.84 9.91
CA ARG A 57 -11.15 11.29 10.10
C ARG A 57 -9.98 12.08 9.53
N LYS A 58 -10.25 13.22 8.89
CA LYS A 58 -9.21 14.08 8.27
C LYS A 58 -8.02 14.36 9.21
N LYS A 59 -8.29 14.68 10.47
CA LYS A 59 -7.25 14.92 11.50
C LYS A 59 -6.33 13.73 11.80
N ASP A 60 -6.80 12.50 11.53
CA ASP A 60 -6.04 11.26 11.76
C ASP A 60 -5.29 10.79 10.51
N ARG A 61 -5.45 11.48 9.38
CA ARG A 61 -4.75 11.21 8.11
C ARG A 61 -3.33 11.78 8.11
N ILE A 62 -2.55 11.36 9.11
CA ILE A 62 -1.18 11.82 9.32
C ILE A 62 -0.21 10.64 9.36
N ILE A 63 1.01 10.86 8.87
CA ILE A 63 2.11 9.94 9.10
C ILE A 63 2.61 10.17 10.53
N PRO A 64 2.57 9.14 11.40
CA PRO A 64 2.88 9.36 12.80
C PRO A 64 4.39 9.48 13.01
N GLN A 65 4.77 10.42 13.87
CA GLN A 65 6.15 10.50 14.38
C GLN A 65 6.57 9.22 15.11
N GLY A 66 7.88 8.95 15.12
CA GLY A 66 8.44 7.74 15.71
C GLY A 66 8.03 6.47 14.95
N TRP A 67 7.98 6.55 13.62
CA TRP A 67 7.50 5.50 12.71
C TRP A 67 8.03 4.11 13.07
N ASN A 68 9.35 3.94 13.18
CA ASN A 68 9.97 2.63 13.44
C ASN A 68 9.43 1.97 14.72
N ARG A 69 9.27 2.75 15.79
CA ARG A 69 8.72 2.29 17.07
C ARG A 69 7.27 1.87 16.92
N LYS A 70 6.44 2.72 16.31
CA LYS A 70 5.00 2.45 16.14
C LYS A 70 4.74 1.29 15.18
N TRP A 71 5.50 1.20 14.09
CA TRP A 71 5.42 0.08 13.15
C TRP A 71 5.82 -1.24 13.80
N LYS A 72 6.92 -1.27 14.57
CA LYS A 72 7.31 -2.45 15.36
C LYS A 72 6.25 -2.82 16.40
N ALA A 73 5.66 -1.85 17.08
CA ALA A 73 4.60 -2.10 18.06
C ALA A 73 3.34 -2.70 17.42
N LEU A 74 2.88 -2.14 16.30
CA LEU A 74 1.73 -2.61 15.56
C LEU A 74 1.90 -4.07 15.08
N ARG A 75 3.06 -4.38 14.50
CA ARG A 75 3.38 -5.76 14.07
C ARG A 75 3.33 -6.76 15.25
N ARG A 76 3.90 -6.39 16.40
CA ARG A 76 3.85 -7.21 17.61
C ARG A 76 2.43 -7.41 18.12
N ALA A 77 1.60 -6.36 18.10
CA ALA A 77 0.20 -6.42 18.51
C ALA A 77 -0.63 -7.30 17.57
N ALA A 78 -0.31 -7.32 16.28
CA ALA A 78 -0.92 -8.21 15.28
C ALA A 78 -0.36 -9.66 15.30
N GLY A 79 0.43 -10.04 16.31
CA GLY A 79 0.97 -11.40 16.45
C GLY A 79 2.24 -11.69 15.65
N TYR A 80 2.75 -10.75 14.86
CA TYR A 80 4.01 -10.92 14.12
C TYR A 80 5.21 -10.64 15.02
N ARG A 81 5.72 -11.69 15.67
CA ARG A 81 6.92 -11.68 16.53
C ARG A 81 8.08 -12.46 15.87
N GLY A 82 9.32 -12.01 16.10
CA GLY A 82 10.53 -12.67 15.61
C GLY A 82 10.61 -12.77 14.09
N ASN A 83 10.99 -13.95 13.59
CA ASN A 83 11.28 -14.21 12.17
C ASN A 83 10.02 -14.38 11.29
N LYS A 84 8.82 -14.29 11.87
CA LYS A 84 7.54 -14.46 11.15
C LYS A 84 7.18 -13.27 10.25
N TRP A 85 7.95 -12.18 10.31
CA TRP A 85 7.66 -10.98 9.54
C TRP A 85 8.43 -10.96 8.22
N VAL A 86 7.69 -11.00 7.11
CA VAL A 86 8.23 -10.78 5.78
C VAL A 86 8.31 -9.27 5.50
N PRO A 87 9.47 -8.72 5.11
CA PRO A 87 9.57 -7.34 4.64
C PRO A 87 8.54 -7.02 3.56
N ASP A 88 7.99 -5.81 3.59
CA ASP A 88 7.04 -5.32 2.57
C ASP A 88 5.76 -6.18 2.40
N VAL A 89 5.36 -7.00 3.39
CA VAL A 89 4.19 -7.91 3.29
C VAL A 89 2.89 -7.21 2.90
N CYS A 90 2.65 -5.98 3.36
CA CYS A 90 1.46 -5.21 2.96
C CYS A 90 1.46 -4.89 1.46
N ARG A 91 2.64 -4.59 0.89
CA ARG A 91 2.81 -4.37 -0.55
C ARG A 91 2.65 -5.67 -1.35
N HIS A 92 3.13 -6.80 -0.81
CA HIS A 92 2.86 -8.11 -1.41
C HIS A 92 1.36 -8.43 -1.41
N THR A 93 0.68 -8.14 -0.31
CA THR A 93 -0.79 -8.29 -0.18
C THR A 93 -1.50 -7.43 -1.23
N PHE A 94 -1.17 -6.13 -1.30
CA PHE A 94 -1.70 -5.23 -2.33
C PHE A 94 -1.57 -5.82 -3.73
N ALA A 95 -0.37 -6.28 -4.11
CA ALA A 95 -0.11 -6.74 -5.47
C ALA A 95 -0.93 -7.98 -5.84
N SER A 96 -0.95 -9.00 -4.97
CA SER A 96 -1.72 -10.23 -5.23
C SER A 96 -3.23 -9.96 -5.27
N TYR A 97 -3.73 -9.09 -4.39
CA TYR A 97 -5.15 -8.75 -4.33
C TYR A 97 -5.58 -7.82 -5.47
N HIS A 98 -4.70 -6.91 -5.89
CA HIS A 98 -4.91 -6.06 -7.07
C HIS A 98 -4.96 -6.91 -8.35
N ALA A 99 -3.99 -7.83 -8.52
CA ALA A 99 -3.95 -8.72 -9.67
C ALA A 99 -5.20 -9.63 -9.75
N ALA A 100 -5.66 -10.16 -8.61
CA ALA A 100 -6.85 -11.00 -8.54
C ALA A 100 -8.17 -10.23 -8.79
N PHE A 101 -8.26 -8.98 -8.33
CA PHE A 101 -9.49 -8.18 -8.41
C PHE A 101 -9.61 -7.40 -9.71
N PHE A 102 -8.66 -6.48 -9.97
CA PHE A 102 -8.71 -5.60 -11.14
C PHE A 102 -8.28 -6.31 -12.42
N ARG A 103 -7.45 -7.35 -12.31
CA ARG A 103 -6.88 -8.09 -13.46
C ARG A 103 -6.19 -7.16 -14.48
N ASN A 104 -5.68 -6.03 -14.01
CA ASN A 104 -4.97 -5.02 -14.78
C ASN A 104 -3.51 -4.94 -14.33
N LEU A 105 -2.63 -5.67 -15.02
CA LEU A 105 -1.20 -5.72 -14.69
C LEU A 105 -0.44 -4.43 -15.03
N PRO A 106 -0.71 -3.74 -16.16
CA PRO A 106 -0.09 -2.44 -16.45
C PRO A 106 -0.33 -1.40 -15.37
N GLU A 107 -1.58 -1.26 -14.90
CA GLU A 107 -1.92 -0.35 -13.80
C GLU A 107 -1.20 -0.73 -12.50
N LEU A 108 -1.21 -2.02 -12.15
CA LEU A 108 -0.46 -2.52 -11.00
C LEU A 108 1.03 -2.18 -11.09
N GLN A 109 1.63 -2.31 -12.28
CA GLN A 109 3.03 -1.99 -12.51
C GLN A 109 3.34 -0.52 -12.24
N LEU A 110 2.49 0.38 -12.75
CA LEU A 110 2.62 1.83 -12.55
C LEU A 110 2.50 2.20 -11.07
N GLU A 111 1.48 1.70 -10.38
CA GLU A 111 1.27 1.98 -8.95
C GLU A 111 2.37 1.38 -8.06
N MET A 112 2.93 0.24 -8.48
CA MET A 112 4.09 -0.34 -7.81
C MET A 112 5.39 0.40 -8.16
N GLY A 113 5.47 1.13 -9.26
CA GLY A 113 6.70 1.74 -9.74
C GLY A 113 7.75 0.69 -10.12
N HIS A 114 7.32 -0.43 -10.71
CA HIS A 114 8.22 -1.43 -11.26
C HIS A 114 8.60 -1.07 -12.69
N ARG A 115 9.90 -1.15 -13.02
CA ARG A 115 10.38 -0.92 -14.39
C ARG A 115 9.96 -2.03 -15.35
N ASP A 116 9.86 -3.26 -14.85
CA ASP A 116 9.54 -4.45 -15.65
C ASP A 116 8.46 -5.29 -14.95
N ALA A 117 7.54 -5.84 -15.74
CA ALA A 117 6.47 -6.75 -15.36
C ALA A 117 6.97 -8.14 -14.92
N SER A 118 8.19 -8.54 -15.29
CA SER A 118 8.79 -9.83 -14.89
C SER A 118 8.81 -10.03 -13.36
N LEU A 119 9.02 -8.96 -12.59
CA LEU A 119 8.95 -8.96 -11.13
C LEU A 119 7.53 -9.15 -10.59
N LEU A 120 6.50 -8.73 -11.33
CA LEU A 120 5.10 -8.92 -10.95
C LEU A 120 4.70 -10.39 -11.08
N MET A 121 5.03 -11.00 -12.22
CA MET A 121 4.67 -12.38 -12.53
C MET A 121 5.41 -13.40 -11.65
N THR A 122 6.70 -13.18 -11.38
CA THR A 122 7.50 -14.14 -10.60
C THR A 122 7.25 -14.12 -9.10
N ARG A 123 6.80 -12.98 -8.53
CA ARG A 123 6.71 -12.80 -7.07
C ARG A 123 5.29 -12.63 -6.51
N TYR A 124 4.31 -12.28 -7.34
CA TYR A 124 3.00 -11.85 -6.86
C TYR A 124 1.81 -12.61 -7.47
N MET A 125 2.06 -13.47 -8.47
CA MET A 125 1.09 -14.41 -9.04
C MET A 125 0.78 -15.62 -8.13
N ALA A 126 0.98 -15.51 -6.81
CA ALA A 126 0.29 -16.42 -5.90
C ALA A 126 -1.16 -15.92 -5.82
N PRO A 127 -2.15 -16.64 -6.38
CA PRO A 127 -3.47 -16.09 -6.55
C PRO A 127 -4.16 -16.00 -5.19
N ALA A 128 -4.37 -14.77 -4.70
CA ALA A 128 -5.43 -14.53 -3.74
C ALA A 128 -6.75 -15.00 -4.36
N LEU A 129 -7.61 -15.68 -3.59
CA LEU A 129 -8.90 -16.10 -4.12
C LEU A 129 -9.71 -14.85 -4.49
N LYS A 130 -10.42 -14.90 -5.63
CA LYS A 130 -11.23 -13.76 -6.12
C LYS A 130 -12.19 -13.23 -5.05
N LYS A 131 -12.79 -14.12 -4.24
CA LYS A 131 -13.68 -13.77 -3.13
C LYS A 131 -12.97 -12.95 -2.04
N ASP A 132 -11.74 -13.31 -1.68
CA ASP A 132 -10.96 -12.63 -0.64
C ASP A 132 -10.48 -11.28 -1.16
N ALA A 133 -10.10 -11.23 -2.44
CA ALA A 133 -9.76 -9.99 -3.12
C ALA A 133 -10.95 -9.01 -3.14
N ALA A 134 -12.15 -9.48 -3.46
CA ALA A 134 -13.36 -8.66 -3.43
C ALA A 134 -13.66 -8.10 -2.03
N ALA A 135 -13.63 -8.95 -0.99
CA ALA A 135 -13.85 -8.52 0.38
C ALA A 135 -12.82 -7.46 0.84
N PHE A 136 -11.55 -7.67 0.47
CA PHE A 136 -10.47 -6.73 0.78
C PHE A 136 -10.67 -5.35 0.14
N TRP A 137 -11.05 -5.30 -1.13
CA TRP A 137 -11.31 -4.03 -1.83
C TRP A 137 -12.60 -3.36 -1.38
N GLN A 138 -13.63 -4.14 -1.03
CA GLN A 138 -14.84 -3.62 -0.41
C GLN A 138 -14.55 -2.93 0.92
N ALA A 139 -13.66 -3.50 1.75
CA ALA A 139 -13.20 -2.86 2.99
C ALA A 139 -12.45 -1.53 2.72
N ALA A 140 -11.88 -1.37 1.53
CA ALA A 140 -11.25 -0.12 1.09
C ALA A 140 -12.27 0.93 0.56
N GLY A 141 -13.54 0.56 0.43
CA GLY A 141 -14.58 1.36 -0.23
C GLY A 141 -14.57 1.26 -1.76
N VAL A 142 -13.82 0.32 -2.33
CA VAL A 142 -13.82 0.03 -3.78
C VAL A 142 -14.87 -1.04 -4.06
N ARG A 143 -15.77 -0.80 -5.01
CA ARG A 143 -16.79 -1.76 -5.43
C ARG A 143 -16.47 -2.29 -6.83
N MET A 144 -16.84 -3.54 -7.11
CA MET A 144 -16.92 -4.00 -8.50
C MET A 144 -18.11 -3.29 -9.14
N GLU A 145 -17.89 -2.70 -10.31
CA GLU A 145 -18.98 -2.41 -11.26
C GLU A 145 -19.51 -3.72 -11.85
#